data_AF-A0A969KCQ9-F1
#
_entry.id   AF-A0A969KCQ9-F1
#
_cell.length_a   1.000
_cell.length_b   1.000
_cell.length_c   1.000
_cell.angle_alpha   90.00
_cell.angle_beta   90.00
_cell.angle_gamma   90.00
#
_symmetry.space_group_name_H-M   'P 1'
#
loop_
_entity.id
_entity.type
_entity.pdbx_description
1 polymer ?
#
loop_
_entity_poly.entity_id
_entity_poly.type
_entity_poly.pdbx_seq_one_letter_code
_entity_poly.pdbx_strand_id
1 'polypeptide(L)'
;MQGMVDFLTFRRMITPIIIQVLFWIALVLVVVFGFIAIIIGFAQGEVLSGLLSGLASIILGPIVVRVYAEILILFFSMNDTLNDIKNLLSDSRDRV
;
A
#
# COMPACT_ATOMS: atom_id res chain seq x y z
N MET A 1 18.13 25.80 5.66
CA MET A 1 16.65 25.72 5.46
C MET A 1 16.27 25.22 4.05
N GLN A 2 17.08 24.34 3.41
CA GLN A 2 16.82 23.87 2.04
C GLN A 2 15.85 22.68 1.96
N GLY A 3 15.71 21.87 3.01
CA GLY A 3 14.84 20.68 2.99
C GLY A 3 13.33 20.98 3.04
N MET A 4 12.90 22.11 3.62
CA MET A 4 11.47 22.39 3.82
C MET A 4 10.77 22.83 2.52
N VAL A 5 11.51 23.42 1.60
CA VAL A 5 10.98 23.89 0.30
C VAL A 5 10.70 22.70 -0.62
N ASP A 6 11.52 21.64 -0.59
CA ASP A 6 11.31 20.42 -1.40
C ASP A 6 10.06 19.63 -0.96
N PHE A 7 9.73 19.66 0.33
CA PHE A 7 8.47 19.10 0.86
C PHE A 7 7.26 19.94 0.45
N LEU A 8 7.38 21.27 0.47
CA LEU A 8 6.29 22.19 0.10
C LEU A 8 6.09 22.32 -1.41
N THR A 9 7.10 22.00 -2.21
CA THR A 9 7.02 21.99 -3.68
C THR A 9 6.56 20.65 -4.27
N PHE A 10 6.19 19.67 -3.42
CA PHE A 10 5.74 18.33 -3.85
C PHE A 10 6.72 17.62 -4.81
N ARG A 11 8.00 18.01 -4.80
CA ARG A 11 9.01 17.46 -5.72
C ARG A 11 9.34 16.00 -5.43
N ARG A 12 9.09 15.57 -4.18
CA ARG A 12 9.05 14.17 -3.77
C ARG A 12 7.62 13.84 -3.34
N MET A 13 7.01 12.84 -3.98
CA MET A 13 5.72 12.33 -3.51
C MET A 13 5.89 11.67 -2.14
N ILE A 14 5.17 12.18 -1.13
CA ILE A 14 5.08 11.57 0.21
C ILE A 14 4.05 10.42 0.21
N THR A 15 3.10 10.46 -0.72
CA THR A 15 2.01 9.49 -0.87
C THR A 15 2.47 8.03 -0.93
N PRO A 16 3.53 7.65 -1.68
CA PRO A 16 4.06 6.28 -1.68
C PRO A 16 4.45 5.80 -0.27
N ILE A 17 5.06 6.68 0.53
CA ILE A 17 5.49 6.37 1.90
C ILE A 17 4.26 6.21 2.82
N ILE A 18 3.26 7.07 2.67
CA ILE A 18 2.00 6.96 3.44
C ILE A 18 1.31 5.63 3.14
N ILE A 19 1.25 5.21 1.86
CA ILE A 19 0.66 3.93 1.47
C ILE A 19 1.41 2.75 2.09
N GLN A 20 2.74 2.81 2.19
CA GLN A 20 3.54 1.78 2.89
C GLN A 20 3.17 1.66 4.37
N VAL A 21 2.96 2.80 5.07
CA VAL A 21 2.53 2.78 6.47
C VAL A 21 1.11 2.21 6.60
N LEU A 22 0.19 2.61 5.71
CA LEU A 22 -1.17 2.08 5.67
C LEU A 22 -1.19 0.56 5.38
N PHE A 23 -0.29 0.06 4.53
CA PHE A 23 -0.15 -1.38 4.26
C PHE A 23 0.12 -2.17 5.54
N TRP A 24 1.07 -1.71 6.37
CA TRP A 24 1.38 -2.38 7.63
C TRP A 24 0.19 -2.39 8.59
N ILE A 25 -0.55 -1.28 8.68
CA ILE A 25 -1.77 -1.20 9.49
C ILE A 25 -2.83 -2.18 8.96
N ALA A 26 -3.07 -2.18 7.65
CA ALA A 26 -4.03 -3.08 7.01
C ALA A 26 -3.65 -4.56 7.19
N LEU A 27 -2.36 -4.90 7.12
CA LEU A 27 -1.86 -6.25 7.37
C LEU A 27 -2.17 -6.70 8.81
N VAL A 28 -1.91 -5.83 9.80
CA VAL A 28 -2.23 -6.12 11.20
C VAL A 28 -3.74 -6.33 11.38
N LEU A 29 -4.55 -5.47 10.77
CA LEU A 29 -6.01 -5.60 10.81
C LEU A 29 -6.49 -6.92 10.22
N VAL A 30 -5.96 -7.33 9.06
CA VAL A 30 -6.30 -8.62 8.43
C VAL A 30 -6.02 -9.79 9.37
N VAL A 31 -4.85 -9.80 10.03
CA VAL A 31 -4.49 -10.85 10.97
C VAL A 31 -5.44 -10.85 12.17
N VAL A 32 -5.71 -9.67 12.75
CA VAL A 32 -6.63 -9.51 13.90
C VAL A 32 -8.04 -9.96 13.55
N PHE A 33 -8.58 -9.55 12.41
CA PHE A 33 -9.91 -9.96 11.96
C PHE A 33 -9.98 -11.47 11.69
N GLY A 34 -8.93 -12.07 11.15
CA GLY A 34 -8.84 -13.52 10.97
C GLY A 34 -8.92 -14.27 12.30
N PHE A 35 -8.19 -13.81 13.33
CA PHE A 35 -8.30 -14.40 14.67
C PHE A 35 -9.68 -14.21 15.29
N ILE A 36 -10.29 -13.03 15.14
CA ILE A 36 -11.64 -12.76 15.63
C ILE A 36 -12.66 -13.69 14.97
N ALA A 37 -12.56 -13.91 13.65
CA ALA A 37 -13.45 -14.82 12.93
C ALA A 37 -13.35 -16.26 13.45
N ILE A 38 -12.14 -16.72 13.78
CA ILE A 38 -11.93 -18.03 14.40
C ILE A 38 -12.62 -18.10 15.77
N ILE A 39 -12.40 -17.11 16.65
CA ILE A 39 -12.99 -17.08 18.00
C ILE A 39 -14.52 -17.07 17.94
N ILE A 40 -15.11 -16.28 17.05
CA ILE A 40 -16.56 -16.20 16.87
C ILE A 40 -17.12 -17.55 16.38
N GLY A 41 -16.46 -18.19 15.42
CA GLY A 41 -16.89 -19.51 14.93
C GLY A 41 -16.85 -20.59 16.00
N PHE A 42 -15.85 -20.57 16.90
CA PHE A 42 -15.83 -21.44 18.08
C PHE A 42 -16.98 -21.13 19.05
N ALA A 43 -17.30 -19.86 19.27
CA ALA A 43 -18.37 -19.45 20.18
C ALA A 43 -19.78 -19.82 19.68
N GLN A 44 -19.99 -19.85 18.36
CA GLN A 44 -21.28 -20.16 17.73
C GLN A 44 -21.49 -21.67 17.47
N GLY A 45 -20.50 -22.51 17.77
CA GLY A 45 -20.56 -23.96 17.52
C GLY A 45 -20.28 -24.35 16.07
N GLU A 46 -20.09 -23.38 15.16
CA GLU A 46 -19.70 -23.61 13.77
C GLU A 46 -18.17 -23.59 13.59
N VAL A 47 -17.49 -24.52 14.28
CA VAL A 47 -16.03 -24.55 14.33
C VAL A 47 -15.41 -24.66 12.93
N LEU A 48 -15.98 -25.49 12.06
CA LEU A 48 -15.44 -25.73 10.72
C LEU A 48 -15.53 -24.49 9.81
N SER A 49 -16.65 -23.75 9.86
CA SER A 49 -16.84 -22.55 9.04
C SER A 49 -15.97 -21.39 9.53
N GLY A 50 -15.84 -21.21 10.85
CA GLY A 50 -14.98 -20.21 11.48
C GLY A 50 -13.50 -20.45 11.23
N LEU A 51 -13.04 -21.70 11.32
CA LEU A 51 -11.64 -22.04 11.06
C LEU A 51 -11.27 -21.82 9.59
N LEU A 52 -12.13 -22.26 8.67
CA LEU A 52 -11.88 -22.15 7.23
C LEU A 52 -11.88 -20.69 6.77
N SER A 53 -12.87 -19.90 7.20
CA SER A 53 -12.96 -18.47 6.88
C SER A 53 -11.82 -17.67 7.50
N GLY A 54 -11.47 -17.95 8.76
CA GLY A 54 -10.34 -17.33 9.45
C GLY A 54 -9.00 -17.62 8.77
N LEU A 55 -8.69 -18.90 8.49
CA LEU A 55 -7.47 -19.29 7.77
C LEU A 55 -7.41 -18.70 6.36
N ALA A 56 -8.53 -18.74 5.63
CA ALA A 56 -8.61 -18.13 4.30
C ALA A 56 -8.32 -16.62 4.37
N SER A 57 -8.84 -15.92 5.37
CA SER A 57 -8.58 -14.48 5.54
C SER A 57 -7.12 -14.16 5.88
N ILE A 58 -6.47 -14.99 6.71
CA ILE A 58 -5.06 -14.80 7.10
C ILE A 58 -4.11 -15.08 5.93
N ILE A 59 -4.46 -16.01 5.05
CA ILE A 59 -3.63 -16.37 3.88
C ILE A 59 -3.91 -15.44 2.69
N LEU A 60 -5.18 -15.25 2.34
CA LEU A 60 -5.58 -14.45 1.16
C LEU A 60 -5.54 -12.95 1.45
N GLY A 61 -5.84 -12.52 2.67
CA GLY A 61 -5.89 -11.11 3.03
C GLY A 61 -4.56 -10.37 2.79
N PRO A 62 -3.39 -10.87 3.24
CA PRO A 62 -2.11 -10.24 2.96
C PRO A 62 -1.79 -10.15 1.47
N ILE A 63 -2.18 -11.17 0.69
CA ILE A 63 -1.96 -11.19 -0.77
C ILE A 63 -2.76 -10.07 -1.42
N VAL A 64 -4.05 -9.95 -1.10
CA VAL A 64 -4.93 -8.90 -1.62
C VAL A 64 -4.42 -7.53 -1.22
N VAL A 65 -4.12 -7.31 0.06
CA VAL A 65 -3.60 -6.03 0.57
C VAL A 65 -2.29 -5.64 -0.13
N ARG A 66 -1.39 -6.61 -0.39
CA ARG A 66 -0.13 -6.38 -1.09
C ARG A 66 -0.36 -5.95 -2.54
N VAL A 67 -1.20 -6.66 -3.29
CA VAL A 67 -1.50 -6.34 -4.70
C VAL A 67 -2.13 -4.95 -4.81
N TYR A 68 -3.09 -4.61 -3.94
CA TYR A 68 -3.70 -3.28 -3.93
C TYR A 68 -2.68 -2.18 -3.59
N ALA A 69 -1.83 -2.39 -2.58
CA ALA A 69 -0.80 -1.41 -2.21
C ALA A 69 0.22 -1.21 -3.33
N GLU A 70 0.63 -2.27 -4.01
CA GLU A 70 1.60 -2.24 -5.12
C GLU A 70 1.04 -1.47 -6.32
N ILE A 71 -0.22 -1.71 -6.70
CA ILE A 71 -0.89 -0.95 -7.77
C ILE A 71 -0.97 0.54 -7.40
N LEU A 72 -1.37 0.89 -6.17
CA LEU A 72 -1.45 2.27 -5.73
C LEU A 72 -0.09 2.99 -5.79
N ILE A 73 0.97 2.36 -5.27
CA ILE A 73 2.32 2.93 -5.29
C ILE A 73 2.85 3.04 -6.73
N LEU A 74 2.59 2.03 -7.57
CA LEU A 74 3.03 2.03 -8.97
C LEU A 74 2.44 3.19 -9.77
N PHE A 75 1.17 3.55 -9.56
CA PHE A 75 0.58 4.72 -10.21
C PHE A 75 1.33 6.02 -9.90
N PHE A 76 1.70 6.24 -8.64
CA PHE A 76 2.47 7.41 -8.23
C PHE A 76 3.91 7.36 -8.75
N SER A 77 4.55 6.19 -8.68
CA SER A 77 5.90 6.01 -9.23
C SER A 77 5.96 6.24 -10.74
N MET A 78 4.93 5.88 -11.50
CA MET A 78 4.88 6.12 -12.94
C MET A 78 4.79 7.61 -13.26
N ASN A 79 4.04 8.38 -12.46
CA ASN A 79 3.95 9.82 -12.60
C ASN A 79 5.31 10.51 -12.35
N ASP A 80 6.06 10.04 -11.36
CA ASP A 80 7.41 10.56 -11.08
C ASP A 80 8.36 10.30 -12.26
N THR A 81 8.38 9.07 -12.80
CA THR A 81 9.19 8.73 -13.98
C THR A 81 8.84 9.58 -15.20
N LEU A 82 7.56 9.90 -15.43
CA LEU A 82 7.12 10.76 -16.53
C LEU A 82 7.59 12.22 -16.35
N ASN A 83 7.53 12.74 -15.12
CA ASN A 83 8.06 14.06 -14.80
C ASN A 83 9.58 14.13 -15.01
N ASP A 84 10.31 13.07 -14.65
CA ASP A 84 11.74 12.98 -14.89
C ASP A 84 12.07 13.00 -16.39
N ILE A 85 11.36 12.21 -17.21
CA ILE A 85 11.52 12.22 -18.67
C ILE A 85 11.25 13.62 -19.24
N LYS A 86 10.19 14.31 -18.78
CA LYS A 86 9.87 15.67 -19.21
C LYS A 86 11.01 16.66 -18.88
N ASN A 87 11.59 16.57 -17.69
CA ASN A 87 12.69 17.43 -17.27
C ASN A 87 13.96 17.15 -18.09
N LEU A 88 14.28 15.88 -18.35
CA LEU A 88 15.42 15.46 -19.19
C LEU A 88 15.30 15.96 -20.64
N LEU A 89 14.09 15.94 -21.20
CA LEU A 89 13.82 16.46 -22.54
C LEU A 89 13.92 17.99 -22.61
N SER A 90 13.47 18.71 -21.58
CA SER A 90 13.62 20.17 -21.51
C SER A 90 15.09 20.58 -21.46
N ASP A 91 15.88 19.95 -20.59
CA ASP A 91 17.32 20.22 -20.47
C ASP A 91 18.08 19.87 -21.76
N SER A 92 17.65 18.83 -22.50
CA SER A 92 18.23 18.51 -23.79
C SER A 92 17.88 19.52 -24.88
N ARG A 93 16.65 20.04 -24.90
CA ARG A 93 16.23 21.09 -25.85
C ARG A 93 16.99 22.39 -25.65
N ASP A 94 17.24 22.78 -24.39
CA ASP A 94 17.95 24.02 -24.08
C ASP A 94 19.46 23.94 -24.41
N ARG A 95 19.97 22.74 -24.72
CA ARG A 95 21.35 22.48 -25.17
C ARG A 95 21.51 22.43 -26.70
N VAL A 96 20.45 22.57 -27.49
CA VAL A 96 20.49 22.59 -28.97
C VAL A 96 20.11 23.97 -29.49
#